data_AF-A0A5M5PQ81-F1
#
_entry.id   AF-A0A5M5PQ81-F1
#
_cell.length_a   1.000
_cell.length_b   1.000
_cell.length_c   1.000
_cell.angle_alpha   90.00
_cell.angle_beta   90.00
_cell.angle_gamma   90.00
#
_symmetry.space_group_name_H-M   'P 1'
#
loop_
_entity.id
_entity.type
_entity.pdbx_description
1 polymer ?
#
loop_
_entity_poly.entity_id
_entity_poly.type
_entity_poly.pdbx_seq_one_letter_code
_entity_poly.pdbx_strand_id
1 'polypeptide(L)'
;MADNLTWLVDSVYKDQKVIVWCANVHVFNRGRIQVDSTRFTSMGQRLKIHFGDRMYTIAFTSYARRNTDGGIRDPLSTLSLEYLLHQRKVGFAYLNFNELPVDSRWRQAFISGLDQGASLSEVWSEQMDMLFYIDLNHDVHYDKTFHVGILQHGCLLYQGDLSELFLLPVPRGTVYVAKLIYLISMTFLSVLIAYVTFMLSGFILGVCLPSMGFQNFDVRILVISVFFRVFIVLLPILVIQYVFSFLFKSYALALGFSFFMTVFSMIASNWRYINFIPYSSILHAYSSFMQQTVYYWKSFETINISYFIVFSIVGYILYRYKKWR
;
A
#
# COMPACT_ATOMS: atom_id res chain seq x y z
N MET A 1 -11.02 -3.17 -19.70
CA MET A 1 -10.92 -4.46 -18.98
C MET A 1 -11.02 -5.65 -19.93
N ALA A 2 -12.16 -5.83 -20.63
CA ALA A 2 -12.34 -6.95 -21.56
C ALA A 2 -11.23 -7.04 -22.62
N ASP A 3 -10.92 -5.95 -23.32
CA ASP A 3 -9.88 -5.93 -24.38
C ASP A 3 -8.50 -6.34 -23.85
N ASN A 4 -8.11 -5.84 -22.68
CA ASN A 4 -6.83 -6.20 -22.05
C ASN A 4 -6.78 -7.69 -21.73
N LEU A 5 -7.87 -8.24 -21.17
CA LEU A 5 -7.93 -9.65 -20.82
C LEU A 5 -7.97 -10.53 -22.07
N THR A 6 -8.70 -10.15 -23.11
CA THR A 6 -8.69 -10.83 -24.41
C THR A 6 -7.27 -10.87 -24.97
N TRP A 7 -6.55 -9.74 -24.99
CA TRP A 7 -5.16 -9.70 -25.44
C TRP A 7 -4.25 -10.61 -24.60
N LEU A 8 -4.39 -10.58 -23.27
CA LEU A 8 -3.61 -11.43 -22.37
C LEU A 8 -3.86 -12.91 -22.64
N VAL A 9 -5.12 -13.33 -22.79
CA VAL A 9 -5.49 -14.74 -23.03
C VAL A 9 -5.06 -15.19 -24.43
N ASP A 10 -5.28 -14.38 -25.46
CA ASP A 10 -4.98 -14.76 -26.85
C ASP A 10 -3.48 -14.66 -27.20
N SER A 11 -2.73 -13.79 -26.51
CA SER A 11 -1.31 -13.53 -26.83
C SER A 11 -0.34 -14.07 -25.78
N VAL A 12 -0.51 -13.69 -24.51
CA VAL A 12 0.49 -13.93 -23.45
C VAL A 12 0.33 -15.30 -22.81
N TYR A 13 -0.92 -15.68 -22.51
CA TYR A 13 -1.29 -16.94 -21.84
C TYR A 13 -1.93 -17.92 -22.82
N LYS A 14 -1.53 -17.86 -24.08
CA LYS A 14 -2.03 -18.75 -25.13
C LYS A 14 -1.88 -20.20 -24.69
N ASP A 15 -2.94 -20.98 -24.91
CA ASP A 15 -3.05 -22.41 -24.56
C ASP A 15 -3.02 -22.72 -23.04
N GLN A 16 -3.14 -21.71 -22.17
CA GLN A 16 -3.26 -21.88 -20.73
C GLN A 16 -4.69 -21.67 -20.23
N LYS A 17 -5.04 -22.31 -19.10
CA LYS A 17 -6.26 -22.00 -18.36
C LYS A 17 -6.03 -20.75 -17.51
N VAL A 18 -6.86 -19.73 -17.70
CA VAL A 18 -6.76 -18.46 -16.97
C VAL A 18 -7.94 -18.33 -16.02
N ILE A 19 -7.66 -18.04 -14.75
CA ILE A 19 -8.67 -17.69 -13.75
C ILE A 19 -8.71 -16.17 -13.63
N VAL A 20 -9.89 -15.59 -13.76
CA VAL A 20 -10.12 -14.15 -13.66
C VAL A 20 -10.88 -13.88 -12.37
N TRP A 21 -10.23 -13.17 -11.44
CA TRP A 21 -10.84 -12.79 -10.18
C TRP A 21 -11.33 -11.34 -10.25
N CYS A 22 -12.63 -11.12 -10.15
CA CYS A 22 -13.21 -9.79 -10.02
C CYS A 22 -14.63 -9.86 -9.44
N ALA A 23 -15.23 -8.71 -9.15
CA ALA A 23 -16.60 -8.63 -8.65
C ALA A 23 -17.61 -9.20 -9.65
N ASN A 24 -18.69 -9.82 -9.15
CA ASN A 24 -19.74 -10.46 -9.95
C ASN A 24 -20.23 -9.58 -11.11
N VAL A 25 -20.48 -8.30 -10.85
CA VAL A 25 -20.97 -7.32 -11.85
C VAL A 25 -20.06 -7.20 -13.08
N HIS A 26 -18.76 -7.44 -12.92
CA HIS A 26 -17.82 -7.41 -14.03
C HIS A 26 -17.85 -8.70 -14.86
N VAL A 27 -18.13 -9.86 -14.28
CA VAL A 27 -18.09 -11.16 -14.96
C VAL A 27 -19.42 -11.67 -15.48
N PHE A 28 -20.53 -10.98 -15.21
CA PHE A 28 -21.82 -11.43 -15.72
C PHE A 28 -21.82 -11.60 -17.25
N ASN A 29 -22.38 -12.71 -17.74
CA ASN A 29 -22.42 -13.11 -19.15
C ASN A 29 -23.30 -12.20 -20.02
N ARG A 30 -24.19 -11.42 -19.42
CA ARG A 30 -25.10 -10.52 -20.12
C ARG A 30 -25.12 -9.16 -19.44
N GLY A 31 -25.18 -8.10 -20.24
CA GLY A 31 -25.33 -6.75 -19.76
C GLY A 31 -26.72 -6.50 -19.22
N ARG A 32 -26.84 -5.62 -18.23
CA ARG A 32 -28.10 -5.30 -17.55
C ARG A 32 -28.55 -3.89 -17.89
N ILE A 33 -29.85 -3.64 -17.72
CA ILE A 33 -30.40 -2.28 -17.78
C ILE A 33 -30.18 -1.66 -16.40
N GLN A 34 -29.47 -0.54 -16.35
CA GLN A 34 -29.28 0.24 -15.13
C GLN A 34 -30.55 1.05 -14.80
N VAL A 35 -30.58 1.58 -13.58
CA VAL A 35 -31.70 2.38 -13.05
C VAL A 35 -32.00 3.61 -13.92
N ASP A 36 -31.01 4.13 -14.64
CA ASP A 36 -31.13 5.27 -15.57
C ASP A 36 -31.50 4.85 -17.01
N SER A 37 -31.95 3.61 -17.21
CA SER A 37 -32.26 3.02 -18.52
C SER A 37 -31.04 2.86 -19.45
N THR A 38 -29.82 3.10 -18.98
CA THR A 38 -28.62 2.82 -19.76
C THR A 38 -28.27 1.33 -19.68
N ARG A 39 -27.82 0.75 -20.79
CA ARG A 39 -27.44 -0.66 -20.84
C ARG A 39 -25.98 -0.81 -20.42
N PHE A 40 -25.76 -1.30 -19.20
CA PHE A 40 -24.44 -1.67 -18.74
C PHE A 40 -23.95 -2.91 -19.48
N THR A 41 -22.87 -2.77 -20.24
CA THR A 41 -22.18 -3.90 -20.86
C THR A 41 -21.06 -4.34 -19.93
N SER A 42 -21.23 -5.48 -19.27
CA SER A 42 -20.21 -6.06 -18.39
C SER A 42 -18.99 -6.51 -19.21
N MET A 43 -17.85 -6.64 -18.52
CA MET A 43 -16.68 -7.27 -19.11
C MET A 43 -17.01 -8.73 -19.52
N GLY A 44 -17.73 -9.45 -18.67
CA GLY A 44 -18.14 -10.83 -18.89
C GLY A 44 -18.98 -11.02 -20.15
N GLN A 45 -19.87 -10.09 -20.49
CA GLN A 45 -20.63 -10.16 -21.73
C GLN A 45 -19.71 -10.10 -22.96
N ARG A 46 -18.76 -9.16 -22.99
CA ARG A 46 -17.81 -9.05 -24.10
C ARG A 46 -16.93 -10.29 -24.22
N LEU A 47 -16.49 -10.83 -23.09
CA LEU A 47 -15.70 -12.06 -23.05
C LEU A 47 -16.51 -13.28 -23.48
N LYS A 48 -17.78 -13.41 -23.05
CA LYS A 48 -18.65 -14.52 -23.44
C LYS A 48 -18.94 -14.50 -24.95
N ILE A 49 -19.08 -13.32 -25.56
CA ILE A 49 -19.20 -13.17 -27.02
C ILE A 49 -17.92 -13.65 -27.73
N HIS A 50 -16.73 -13.33 -27.21
CA HIS A 50 -15.45 -13.68 -27.84
C HIS A 50 -15.02 -15.13 -27.61
N PHE A 51 -15.17 -15.63 -26.38
CA PHE A 51 -14.68 -16.94 -25.95
C PHE A 51 -15.76 -18.03 -26.01
N GLY A 52 -17.05 -17.67 -26.00
CA GLY A 52 -18.16 -18.62 -26.05
C GLY A 52 -18.09 -19.65 -24.92
N ASP A 53 -18.22 -20.92 -25.28
CA ASP A 53 -18.20 -22.06 -24.35
C ASP A 53 -16.83 -22.29 -23.69
N ARG A 54 -15.77 -21.63 -24.17
CA ARG A 54 -14.45 -21.66 -23.51
C ARG A 54 -14.40 -20.82 -22.23
N MET A 55 -15.42 -19.98 -21.99
CA MET A 55 -15.56 -19.18 -20.78
C MET A 55 -16.61 -19.78 -19.86
N TYR A 56 -16.22 -20.00 -18.61
CA TYR A 56 -17.08 -20.46 -17.52
C TYR A 56 -17.10 -19.42 -16.39
N THR A 57 -18.29 -19.06 -15.91
CA THR A 57 -18.49 -18.00 -14.93
C THR A 57 -19.07 -18.53 -13.63
N ILE A 58 -18.41 -18.20 -12.52
CA ILE A 58 -18.84 -18.54 -11.17
C ILE A 58 -19.08 -17.23 -10.43
N ALA A 59 -20.30 -17.03 -9.94
CA ALA A 59 -20.64 -15.91 -9.09
C ALA A 59 -20.71 -16.34 -7.62
N PHE A 60 -20.26 -15.45 -6.74
CA PHE A 60 -20.26 -15.69 -5.30
C PHE A 60 -21.32 -14.84 -4.61
N THR A 61 -22.06 -15.44 -3.69
CA THR A 61 -23.04 -14.73 -2.87
C THR A 61 -22.99 -15.18 -1.42
N SER A 62 -23.49 -14.34 -0.52
CA SER A 62 -23.58 -14.63 0.91
C SER A 62 -24.79 -13.98 1.53
N TYR A 63 -25.35 -14.59 2.59
CA TYR A 63 -26.50 -14.02 3.28
C TYR A 63 -26.16 -12.70 3.97
N ALA A 64 -25.02 -12.67 4.68
CA ALA A 64 -24.58 -11.49 5.39
C ALA A 64 -23.07 -11.51 5.63
N ARG A 65 -22.56 -10.42 6.19
CA ARG A 65 -21.18 -10.33 6.68
C ARG A 65 -21.12 -10.50 8.18
N ARG A 66 -20.09 -11.18 8.68
CA ARG A 66 -19.80 -11.30 10.11
C ARG A 66 -18.69 -10.33 10.48
N ASN A 67 -19.02 -9.43 11.40
CA ASN A 67 -18.08 -8.51 12.02
C ASN A 67 -17.07 -9.26 12.90
N THR A 68 -15.95 -8.61 13.19
CA THR A 68 -14.92 -9.11 14.13
C THR A 68 -15.42 -9.36 15.56
N ASP A 69 -16.47 -8.66 16.00
CA ASP A 69 -17.13 -8.85 17.30
C ASP A 69 -18.18 -9.98 17.30
N GLY A 70 -18.37 -10.65 16.16
CA GLY A 70 -19.34 -11.71 15.97
C GLY A 70 -20.72 -11.24 15.51
N GLY A 71 -20.98 -9.92 15.43
CA GLY A 71 -22.21 -9.34 14.92
C GLY A 71 -22.44 -9.60 13.42
N ILE A 72 -23.70 -9.53 12.99
CA ILE A 72 -24.09 -9.67 11.58
C ILE A 72 -24.32 -8.28 10.97
N ARG A 73 -23.77 -8.04 9.79
CA ARG A 73 -23.90 -6.79 9.02
C ARG A 73 -24.44 -7.08 7.62
N ASP A 74 -25.21 -6.14 7.10
CA ASP A 74 -25.77 -6.14 5.74
C ASP A 74 -26.53 -7.44 5.38
N PRO A 75 -27.50 -7.89 6.20
CA PRO A 75 -28.27 -9.08 5.88
C PRO A 75 -29.13 -8.84 4.62
N LEU A 76 -29.19 -9.85 3.75
CA LEU A 76 -30.04 -9.80 2.56
C LEU A 76 -31.53 -9.92 2.91
N SER A 77 -32.37 -9.48 1.97
CA SER A 77 -33.83 -9.47 2.10
C SER A 77 -34.41 -10.85 2.44
N THR A 78 -35.52 -10.90 3.17
CA THR A 78 -36.24 -12.14 3.50
C THR A 78 -36.77 -12.89 2.28
N LEU A 79 -36.85 -12.22 1.13
CA LEU A 79 -37.24 -12.80 -0.15
C LEU A 79 -36.06 -13.38 -0.94
N SER A 80 -34.83 -13.12 -0.50
CA SER A 80 -33.62 -13.57 -1.20
C SER A 80 -33.38 -15.07 -1.03
N LEU A 81 -32.78 -15.70 -2.04
CA LEU A 81 -32.33 -17.08 -1.96
C LEU A 81 -31.39 -17.29 -0.76
N GLU A 82 -30.48 -16.36 -0.53
CA GLU A 82 -29.48 -16.43 0.52
C GLU A 82 -30.11 -16.43 1.91
N TYR A 83 -31.17 -15.64 2.13
CA TYR A 83 -31.94 -15.69 3.38
C TYR A 83 -32.60 -17.06 3.59
N LEU A 84 -33.19 -17.64 2.54
CA LEU A 84 -33.81 -18.97 2.64
C LEU A 84 -32.78 -20.05 2.97
N LEU A 85 -31.58 -19.99 2.37
CA LEU A 85 -30.48 -20.90 2.67
C LEU A 85 -29.98 -20.73 4.11
N HIS A 86 -29.85 -19.49 4.57
CA HIS A 86 -29.50 -19.16 5.95
C HIS A 86 -30.50 -19.74 6.96
N GLN A 87 -31.81 -19.54 6.73
CA GLN A 87 -32.88 -20.09 7.56
C GLN A 87 -32.83 -21.62 7.64
N ARG A 88 -32.39 -22.27 6.57
CA ARG A 88 -32.19 -23.73 6.52
C ARG A 88 -30.85 -24.20 7.10
N LYS A 89 -30.04 -23.28 7.64
CA LYS A 89 -28.70 -23.56 8.21
C LYS A 89 -27.75 -24.21 7.21
N VAL A 90 -27.87 -23.84 5.94
CA VAL A 90 -26.94 -24.29 4.90
C VAL A 90 -25.66 -23.47 5.01
N GLY A 91 -24.53 -24.11 5.36
CA GLY A 91 -23.26 -23.38 5.53
C GLY A 91 -22.62 -22.95 4.21
N PHE A 92 -22.68 -23.81 3.20
CA PHE A 92 -22.23 -23.53 1.84
C PHE A 92 -23.08 -24.33 0.86
N ALA A 93 -23.25 -23.80 -0.35
CA ALA A 93 -23.94 -24.49 -1.44
C ALA A 93 -23.40 -24.02 -2.79
N TYR A 94 -23.61 -24.84 -3.82
CA TYR A 94 -23.41 -24.41 -5.18
C TYR A 94 -24.57 -24.86 -6.07
N LEU A 95 -24.77 -24.14 -7.17
CA LEU A 95 -25.78 -24.45 -8.16
C LEU A 95 -25.17 -24.21 -9.55
N ASN A 96 -24.99 -25.28 -10.32
CA ASN A 96 -24.56 -25.19 -11.72
C ASN A 96 -25.79 -25.10 -12.61
N PHE A 97 -26.02 -23.95 -13.25
CA PHE A 97 -27.20 -23.75 -14.10
C PHE A 97 -27.15 -24.56 -15.39
N ASN A 98 -25.95 -24.92 -15.86
CA ASN A 98 -25.77 -25.70 -17.09
C ASN A 98 -26.20 -27.16 -16.95
N GLU A 99 -26.31 -27.67 -15.72
CA GLU A 99 -26.78 -29.03 -15.42
C GLU A 99 -28.29 -29.10 -15.19
N LEU A 100 -28.99 -27.96 -15.21
CA LEU A 100 -30.42 -27.90 -14.91
C LEU A 100 -31.27 -28.05 -16.17
N PRO A 101 -32.41 -28.77 -16.09
CA PRO A 101 -33.43 -28.78 -17.14
C PRO A 101 -33.83 -27.35 -17.53
N VAL A 102 -34.15 -27.15 -18.81
CA VAL A 102 -34.49 -25.82 -19.37
C VAL A 102 -35.70 -25.19 -18.66
N ASP A 103 -36.63 -26.01 -18.21
CA ASP A 103 -37.86 -25.66 -17.49
C ASP A 103 -37.68 -25.53 -15.96
N SER A 104 -36.47 -25.74 -15.45
CA SER A 104 -36.17 -25.64 -14.01
C SER A 104 -36.58 -24.28 -13.44
N ARG A 105 -37.22 -24.28 -12.26
CA ARG A 105 -37.58 -23.06 -11.51
C ARG A 105 -36.37 -22.15 -11.26
N TRP A 106 -35.18 -22.71 -11.18
CA TRP A 106 -33.92 -22.01 -10.96
C TRP A 106 -33.35 -21.33 -12.21
N ARG A 107 -33.90 -21.62 -13.39
CA ARG A 107 -33.63 -20.91 -14.65
C ARG A 107 -34.65 -19.80 -14.93
N GLN A 108 -35.56 -19.55 -14.00
CA GLN A 108 -36.52 -18.45 -14.02
C GLN A 108 -36.08 -17.35 -13.04
N ALA A 109 -36.74 -16.20 -13.06
CA ALA A 109 -36.38 -15.09 -12.19
C ALA A 109 -36.51 -15.44 -10.69
N PHE A 110 -35.51 -15.06 -9.89
CA PHE A 110 -35.54 -15.14 -8.44
C PHE A 110 -34.74 -14.00 -7.81
N ILE A 111 -35.02 -13.70 -6.53
CA ILE A 111 -34.37 -12.61 -5.80
C ILE A 111 -33.05 -13.10 -5.21
N SER A 112 -31.97 -12.37 -5.46
CA SER A 112 -30.65 -12.65 -4.90
C SER A 112 -29.82 -11.38 -4.74
N GLY A 113 -28.88 -11.39 -3.80
CA GLY A 113 -27.92 -10.32 -3.52
C GLY A 113 -26.69 -10.28 -4.43
N LEU A 114 -26.72 -11.02 -5.54
CA LEU A 114 -25.57 -11.23 -6.44
C LEU A 114 -24.96 -9.95 -7.03
N ASP A 115 -25.73 -8.87 -7.10
CA ASP A 115 -25.27 -7.57 -7.58
C ASP A 115 -24.98 -6.64 -6.40
N GLN A 116 -23.73 -6.70 -5.92
CA GLN A 116 -23.23 -5.79 -4.87
C GLN A 116 -24.06 -5.80 -3.57
N GLY A 117 -24.76 -6.91 -3.27
CA GLY A 117 -25.63 -7.02 -2.10
C GLY A 117 -27.04 -6.47 -2.31
N ALA A 118 -27.37 -5.94 -3.49
CA ALA A 118 -28.72 -5.51 -3.81
C ALA A 118 -29.61 -6.74 -4.08
N SER A 119 -30.72 -6.86 -3.35
CA SER A 119 -31.70 -7.94 -3.53
C SER A 119 -32.54 -7.69 -4.79
N LEU A 120 -32.10 -8.22 -5.93
CA LEU A 120 -32.72 -8.01 -7.24
C LEU A 120 -33.37 -9.29 -7.76
N SER A 121 -34.56 -9.16 -8.36
CA SER A 121 -35.30 -10.27 -8.97
C SER A 121 -34.95 -10.42 -10.44
N GLU A 122 -34.08 -11.38 -10.80
CA GLU A 122 -33.58 -11.54 -12.16
C GLU A 122 -33.34 -12.98 -12.56
N VAL A 123 -33.18 -13.22 -13.87
CA VAL A 123 -32.88 -14.54 -14.44
C VAL A 123 -31.37 -14.78 -14.34
N TRP A 124 -30.90 -15.12 -13.13
CA TRP A 124 -29.47 -15.23 -12.83
C TRP A 124 -28.75 -16.31 -13.63
N SER A 125 -29.45 -17.34 -14.11
CA SER A 125 -28.89 -18.36 -15.02
C SER A 125 -28.45 -17.81 -16.38
N GLU A 126 -28.92 -16.62 -16.79
CA GLU A 126 -28.41 -15.94 -18.00
C GLU A 126 -27.18 -15.08 -17.71
N GLN A 127 -26.95 -14.76 -16.43
CA GLN A 127 -25.87 -13.86 -15.99
C GLN A 127 -24.62 -14.66 -15.60
N MET A 128 -24.73 -15.93 -15.24
CA MET A 128 -23.61 -16.78 -14.83
C MET A 128 -23.88 -18.26 -15.12
N ASP A 129 -22.82 -19.05 -15.23
CA ASP A 129 -22.91 -20.49 -15.42
C ASP A 129 -23.13 -21.21 -14.07
N MET A 130 -22.53 -20.70 -12.98
CA MET A 130 -22.60 -21.29 -11.65
C MET A 130 -22.74 -20.24 -10.55
N LEU A 131 -23.51 -20.59 -9.53
CA LEU A 131 -23.64 -19.85 -8.27
C LEU A 131 -22.91 -20.60 -7.16
N PHE A 132 -22.14 -19.88 -6.36
CA PHE A 132 -21.53 -20.37 -5.13
C PHE A 132 -21.98 -19.52 -3.95
N TYR A 133 -22.56 -20.17 -2.94
CA TYR A 133 -23.10 -19.54 -1.74
C TYR A 133 -22.28 -19.93 -0.51
N ILE A 134 -21.99 -18.94 0.33
CA ILE A 134 -21.42 -19.09 1.67
C ILE A 134 -22.31 -18.32 2.62
N ASP A 135 -22.73 -18.92 3.74
CA ASP A 135 -23.70 -18.29 4.64
C ASP A 135 -23.24 -16.91 5.15
N LEU A 136 -22.13 -16.90 5.88
CA LEU A 136 -21.58 -15.69 6.47
C LEU A 136 -20.18 -15.45 5.95
N ASN A 137 -20.00 -14.33 5.27
CA ASN A 137 -18.68 -13.86 4.88
C ASN A 137 -18.03 -13.17 6.08
N HIS A 138 -16.85 -13.63 6.49
CA HIS A 138 -16.09 -12.92 7.50
C HIS A 138 -15.50 -11.65 6.90
N ASP A 139 -15.40 -10.58 7.70
CA ASP A 139 -14.59 -9.43 7.30
C ASP A 139 -13.20 -9.93 6.89
N VAL A 140 -12.73 -9.44 5.73
CA VAL A 140 -11.37 -9.71 5.29
C VAL A 140 -10.44 -9.23 6.40
N HIS A 141 -9.58 -10.12 6.88
CA HIS A 141 -8.56 -9.73 7.84
C HIS A 141 -7.52 -8.90 7.08
N TYR A 142 -7.79 -7.61 6.96
CA TYR A 142 -6.79 -6.64 6.57
C TYR A 142 -5.78 -6.60 7.71
N ASP A 143 -4.55 -6.99 7.42
CA ASP A 143 -3.45 -6.83 8.35
C ASP A 143 -3.26 -5.31 8.58
N LYS A 144 -3.94 -4.79 9.62
CA LYS A 144 -3.93 -3.36 10.01
C LYS A 144 -2.55 -2.85 10.40
N THR A 145 -1.52 -3.71 10.35
CA THR A 145 -0.12 -3.34 10.56
C THR A 145 0.42 -2.41 9.45
N PHE A 146 -0.39 -2.10 8.43
CA PHE A 146 -0.04 -1.19 7.33
C PHE A 146 -0.60 0.23 7.44
N HIS A 147 -0.84 0.76 8.64
CA HIS A 147 -0.97 2.22 8.81
C HIS A 147 0.41 2.90 8.80
N VAL A 148 0.97 3.13 7.61
CA VAL A 148 2.11 4.03 7.43
C VAL A 148 1.59 5.47 7.36
N GLY A 149 1.54 6.13 8.52
CA GLY A 149 1.20 7.55 8.68
C GLY A 149 2.19 8.55 8.04
N ILE A 150 2.91 8.16 6.97
CA ILE A 150 3.78 9.07 6.20
C ILE A 150 3.41 9.09 4.70
N LEU A 151 2.55 8.17 4.23
CA LEU A 151 2.06 8.19 2.84
C LEU A 151 0.97 9.24 2.58
N GLN A 152 0.47 9.91 3.62
CA GLN A 152 -0.71 10.76 3.52
C GLN A 152 -0.48 12.10 2.79
N HIS A 153 0.77 12.52 2.56
CA HIS A 153 1.05 13.82 1.91
C HIS A 153 1.65 13.73 0.50
N GLY A 154 2.19 12.58 0.07
CA GLY A 154 2.75 12.41 -1.28
C GLY A 154 1.85 11.67 -2.26
N CYS A 155 0.82 10.96 -1.77
CA CYS A 155 -0.04 10.09 -2.57
C CYS A 155 -1.51 10.51 -2.49
N LEU A 156 -1.79 11.81 -2.73
CA LEU A 156 -3.14 12.35 -2.88
C LEU A 156 -3.85 11.88 -4.17
N LEU A 157 -3.33 10.87 -4.87
CA LEU A 157 -3.92 10.27 -6.07
C LEU A 157 -4.30 8.77 -5.93
N TYR A 158 -4.05 8.13 -4.78
CA TYR A 158 -4.54 6.78 -4.52
C TYR A 158 -5.07 6.69 -3.08
N GLN A 159 -6.38 6.90 -2.92
CA GLN A 159 -7.16 6.54 -1.72
C GLN A 159 -7.45 5.02 -1.68
N GLY A 160 -6.58 4.19 -2.26
CA GLY A 160 -6.68 2.73 -2.25
C GLY A 160 -5.71 2.14 -1.23
N ASP A 161 -6.20 1.19 -0.43
CA ASP A 161 -5.42 0.48 0.57
C ASP A 161 -4.33 -0.38 -0.12
N LEU A 162 -3.10 -0.39 0.41
CA LEU A 162 -1.91 -1.05 -0.19
C LEU A 162 -2.06 -2.57 -0.37
N SER A 163 -3.15 -3.16 0.11
CA SER A 163 -3.60 -4.52 -0.18
C SER A 163 -3.73 -4.83 -1.67
N GLU A 164 -3.99 -3.83 -2.53
CA GLU A 164 -4.06 -4.05 -3.99
C GLU A 164 -2.68 -4.35 -4.60
N LEU A 165 -1.59 -3.83 -4.03
CA LEU A 165 -0.23 -4.07 -4.53
C LEU A 165 0.24 -5.51 -4.23
N PHE A 166 -0.31 -6.15 -3.19
CA PHE A 166 -0.03 -7.55 -2.84
C PHE A 166 -0.82 -8.56 -3.69
N LEU A 167 -1.77 -8.10 -4.51
CA LEU A 167 -2.42 -8.91 -5.54
C LEU A 167 -1.55 -9.05 -6.79
N LEU A 168 -0.57 -8.15 -6.97
CA LEU A 168 0.44 -8.27 -8.02
C LEU A 168 1.53 -9.24 -7.58
N PRO A 169 2.04 -10.12 -8.47
CA PRO A 169 3.07 -11.11 -8.15
C PRO A 169 4.46 -10.47 -8.01
N VAL A 170 4.59 -9.51 -7.09
CA VAL A 170 5.84 -8.77 -6.84
C VAL A 170 6.57 -9.40 -5.66
N PRO A 171 7.86 -9.78 -5.80
CA PRO A 171 8.65 -10.29 -4.68
C PRO A 171 8.72 -9.27 -3.53
N ARG A 172 8.56 -9.74 -2.29
CA ARG A 172 8.61 -8.89 -1.09
C ARG A 172 9.89 -8.06 -0.97
N GLY A 173 11.02 -8.63 -1.40
CA GLY A 173 12.30 -7.92 -1.44
C GLY A 173 12.28 -6.69 -2.35
N THR A 174 11.57 -6.76 -3.49
CA THR A 174 11.39 -5.62 -4.39
C THR A 174 10.59 -4.51 -3.73
N VAL A 175 9.55 -4.86 -2.98
CA VAL A 175 8.75 -3.87 -2.22
C VAL A 175 9.60 -3.16 -1.15
N TYR A 176 10.47 -3.89 -0.44
CA TYR A 176 11.39 -3.30 0.52
C TYR A 176 12.37 -2.32 -0.14
N VAL A 177 13.02 -2.74 -1.23
CA VAL A 177 14.01 -1.91 -1.94
C VAL A 177 13.35 -0.68 -2.55
N ALA A 178 12.17 -0.82 -3.16
CA ALA A 178 11.41 0.30 -3.70
C ALA A 178 11.07 1.34 -2.63
N LYS A 179 10.61 0.89 -1.45
CA LYS A 179 10.34 1.78 -0.31
C LYS A 179 11.59 2.45 0.21
N LEU A 180 12.70 1.71 0.34
CA LEU A 180 13.96 2.27 0.80
C LEU A 180 14.47 3.36 -0.15
N ILE A 181 14.42 3.12 -1.47
CA ILE A 181 14.78 4.11 -2.49
C ILE A 181 13.88 5.35 -2.38
N TYR A 182 12.57 5.16 -2.24
CA TYR A 182 11.63 6.28 -2.07
C TYR A 182 11.97 7.12 -0.83
N LEU A 183 12.21 6.48 0.32
CA LEU A 183 12.56 7.16 1.57
C LEU A 183 13.87 7.95 1.45
N ILE A 184 14.89 7.37 0.81
CA ILE A 184 16.17 8.03 0.55
C ILE A 184 15.96 9.24 -0.36
N SER A 185 15.21 9.09 -1.47
CA SER A 185 14.91 10.17 -2.42
C SER A 185 14.16 11.32 -1.76
N MET A 186 13.16 11.03 -0.93
CA MET A 186 12.42 12.05 -0.19
C MET A 186 13.32 12.79 0.79
N THR A 187 14.20 12.07 1.50
CA THR A 187 15.16 12.68 2.43
C THR A 187 16.16 13.57 1.70
N PHE A 188 16.68 13.12 0.56
CA PHE A 188 17.56 13.92 -0.30
C PHE A 188 16.86 15.20 -0.74
N LEU A 189 15.62 15.10 -1.22
CA LEU A 189 14.83 16.25 -1.64
C LEU A 189 14.58 17.23 -0.49
N SER A 190 14.25 16.73 0.72
CA SER A 190 14.08 17.58 1.90
C SER A 190 15.35 18.33 2.29
N VAL A 191 16.51 17.66 2.26
CA VAL A 191 17.80 18.31 2.55
C VAL A 191 18.15 19.32 1.46
N LEU A 192 17.87 19.02 0.19
CA LEU A 192 18.09 19.94 -0.92
C LEU A 192 17.22 21.19 -0.81
N ILE A 193 15.94 21.04 -0.48
CA ILE A 193 15.03 22.16 -0.23
C ILE A 193 15.56 23.00 0.93
N ALA A 194 15.95 22.38 2.04
CA ALA A 194 16.50 23.08 3.19
C ALA A 194 17.78 23.87 2.84
N TYR A 195 18.67 23.30 2.02
CA TYR A 195 19.85 23.98 1.50
C TYR A 195 19.48 25.21 0.66
N VAL A 196 18.56 25.07 -0.29
CA VAL A 196 18.12 26.17 -1.17
C VAL A 196 17.46 27.28 -0.34
N THR A 197 16.56 26.93 0.58
CA THR A 197 15.90 27.91 1.46
C THR A 197 16.91 28.62 2.36
N PHE A 198 17.91 27.91 2.88
CA PHE A 198 18.98 28.51 3.67
C PHE A 198 19.77 29.54 2.85
N MET A 199 20.20 29.19 1.63
CA MET A 199 20.92 30.11 0.74
C MET A 199 20.06 31.32 0.34
N LEU A 200 18.78 31.11 0.00
CA LEU A 200 17.85 32.19 -0.32
C LEU A 200 17.64 33.13 0.86
N SER A 201 17.56 32.61 2.09
CA SER A 201 17.43 33.43 3.28
C SER A 201 18.62 34.37 3.46
N GLY A 202 19.84 33.88 3.23
CA GLY A 202 21.06 34.71 3.28
C GLY A 202 21.09 35.80 2.20
N PHE A 203 20.59 35.48 1.00
CA PHE A 203 20.45 36.46 -0.08
C PHE A 203 19.43 37.55 0.25
N ILE A 204 18.22 37.16 0.69
CA ILE A 204 17.16 38.09 1.10
C ILE A 204 17.65 39.01 2.22
N LEU A 205 18.33 38.47 3.23
CA LEU A 205 18.92 39.27 4.31
C LEU A 205 20.01 40.23 3.81
N GLY A 206 20.80 39.83 2.81
CA GLY A 206 21.77 40.72 2.18
C GLY A 206 21.14 41.92 1.47
N VAL A 207 19.94 41.74 0.90
CA VAL A 207 19.18 42.82 0.24
C VAL A 207 18.45 43.69 1.27
N CYS A 208 17.81 43.08 2.27
CA CYS A 208 17.02 43.81 3.27
C CYS A 208 17.87 44.52 4.33
N LEU A 209 19.04 43.97 4.67
CA LEU A 209 19.94 44.48 5.71
C LEU A 209 21.39 44.60 5.18
N PRO A 210 21.63 45.48 4.20
CA PRO A 210 22.94 45.60 3.56
C PRO A 210 24.05 46.02 4.54
N SER A 211 23.72 46.71 5.64
CA SER A 211 24.65 47.09 6.70
C SER A 211 25.27 45.91 7.46
N MET A 212 24.65 44.73 7.42
CA MET A 212 25.14 43.53 8.12
C MET A 212 26.15 42.72 7.28
N GLY A 213 26.39 43.09 6.03
CA GLY A 213 27.48 42.51 5.23
C GLY A 213 27.36 41.02 4.92
N PHE A 214 26.13 40.47 4.87
CA PHE A 214 25.90 39.04 4.60
C PHE A 214 26.48 38.53 3.26
N GLN A 215 26.73 39.43 2.30
CA GLN A 215 27.30 39.11 1.00
C GLN A 215 28.83 39.27 0.95
N ASN A 216 29.46 39.72 2.04
CA ASN A 216 30.91 39.97 2.09
C ASN A 216 31.74 38.69 2.29
N PHE A 217 31.12 37.58 2.68
CA PHE A 217 31.79 36.31 2.95
C PHE A 217 31.25 35.19 2.06
N ASP A 218 32.15 34.42 1.43
CA ASP A 218 31.77 33.23 0.67
C ASP A 218 31.66 32.01 1.60
N VAL A 219 30.43 31.60 1.91
CA VAL A 219 30.13 30.43 2.74
C VAL A 219 29.65 29.23 1.92
N ARG A 220 29.62 29.31 0.58
CA ARG A 220 28.95 28.29 -0.27
C ARG A 220 29.50 26.89 -0.07
N ILE A 221 30.83 26.76 -0.06
CA ILE A 221 31.53 25.48 0.13
C ILE A 221 31.29 24.91 1.53
N LEU A 222 31.25 25.77 2.56
CA LEU A 222 30.95 25.35 3.92
C LEU A 222 29.51 24.83 4.02
N VAL A 223 28.55 25.59 3.49
CA VAL A 223 27.12 25.27 3.54
C VAL A 223 26.83 23.97 2.78
N ILE A 224 27.32 23.82 1.54
CA ILE A 224 27.09 22.58 0.77
C ILE A 224 27.69 21.35 1.49
N SER A 225 28.87 21.51 2.11
CA SER A 225 29.52 20.42 2.85
C SER A 225 28.73 20.02 4.10
N VAL A 226 28.12 20.98 4.80
CA VAL A 226 27.31 20.74 6.00
C VAL A 226 26.00 20.06 5.65
N PHE A 227 25.28 20.54 4.62
CA PHE A 227 24.03 19.91 4.18
C PHE A 227 24.26 18.50 3.62
N PHE A 228 25.36 18.29 2.89
CA PHE A 228 25.76 16.96 2.44
C PHE A 228 26.04 16.00 3.62
N ARG A 229 26.72 16.48 4.67
CA ARG A 229 26.92 15.71 5.91
C ARG A 229 25.59 15.41 6.62
N VAL A 230 24.70 16.37 6.72
CA VAL A 230 23.36 16.17 7.29
C VAL A 230 22.63 15.05 6.53
N PHE A 231 22.71 15.03 5.19
CA PHE A 231 22.14 13.93 4.40
C PHE A 231 22.75 12.57 4.79
N ILE A 232 24.08 12.45 4.83
CA ILE A 232 24.76 11.19 5.22
C ILE A 232 24.34 10.73 6.61
N VAL A 233 24.21 11.66 7.57
CA VAL A 233 23.82 11.37 8.96
C VAL A 233 22.36 10.92 9.07
N LEU A 234 21.48 11.43 8.21
CA LEU A 234 20.07 11.04 8.22
C LEU A 234 19.83 9.64 7.65
N LEU A 235 20.71 9.13 6.78
CA LEU A 235 20.58 7.79 6.19
C LEU A 235 20.47 6.64 7.23
N PRO A 236 21.38 6.49 8.21
CA PRO A 236 21.25 5.42 9.20
C PRO A 236 20.02 5.60 10.09
N ILE A 237 19.69 6.83 10.48
CA ILE A 237 18.48 7.12 11.29
C ILE A 237 17.23 6.66 10.54
N LEU A 238 17.14 7.00 9.25
CA LEU A 238 16.05 6.62 8.37
C LEU A 238 15.89 5.11 8.27
N VAL A 239 16.99 4.38 8.05
CA VAL A 239 16.91 2.91 7.91
C VAL A 239 16.60 2.24 9.24
N ILE A 240 17.16 2.70 10.35
CA ILE A 240 16.80 2.18 11.68
C ILE A 240 15.31 2.38 11.95
N GLN A 241 14.79 3.59 11.69
CA GLN A 241 13.38 3.91 11.84
C GLN A 241 12.50 3.08 10.89
N TYR A 242 12.95 2.86 9.66
CA TYR A 242 12.24 2.01 8.70
C TYR A 242 12.20 0.55 9.16
N VAL A 243 13.31 0.00 9.65
CA VAL A 243 13.34 -1.35 10.22
C VAL A 243 12.40 -1.46 11.42
N PHE A 244 12.40 -0.45 12.29
CA PHE A 244 11.54 -0.43 13.47
C PHE A 244 10.06 -0.32 13.10
N SER A 245 9.73 0.39 12.02
CA SER A 245 8.35 0.59 11.56
C SER A 245 7.60 -0.71 11.29
N PHE A 246 8.32 -1.75 10.86
CA PHE A 246 7.72 -3.07 10.67
C PHE A 246 8.10 -4.06 11.77
N LEU A 247 9.04 -3.80 12.66
CA LEU A 247 9.28 -4.64 13.84
C LEU A 247 8.18 -4.43 14.89
N PHE A 248 7.77 -3.18 15.10
CA PHE A 248 6.73 -2.82 16.06
C PHE A 248 5.37 -2.69 15.38
N LYS A 249 4.29 -3.03 16.11
CA LYS A 249 2.91 -2.85 15.63
C LYS A 249 2.49 -1.38 15.49
N SER A 250 3.28 -0.44 16.05
CA SER A 250 2.98 0.98 16.06
C SER A 250 4.12 1.78 15.45
N TYR A 251 3.80 2.53 14.39
CA TYR A 251 4.71 3.47 13.77
C TYR A 251 5.17 4.59 14.72
N ALA A 252 4.28 5.01 15.64
CA ALA A 252 4.58 6.04 16.64
C ALA A 252 5.77 5.63 17.54
N LEU A 253 5.96 4.33 17.76
CA LEU A 253 7.08 3.83 18.56
C LEU A 253 8.42 4.00 17.83
N ALA A 254 8.45 3.77 16.51
CA ALA A 254 9.66 3.98 15.72
C ALA A 254 10.07 5.48 15.70
N LEU A 255 9.10 6.39 15.60
CA LEU A 255 9.35 7.84 15.71
C LEU A 255 9.80 8.23 17.13
N GLY A 256 9.11 7.74 18.16
CA GLY A 256 9.45 8.00 19.55
C GLY A 256 10.86 7.53 19.90
N PHE A 257 11.29 6.40 19.33
CA PHE A 257 12.65 5.90 19.49
C PHE A 257 13.70 6.86 18.89
N SER A 258 13.47 7.37 17.67
CA SER A 258 14.37 8.34 17.05
C SER A 258 14.50 9.63 17.88
N PHE A 259 13.39 10.13 18.41
CA PHE A 259 13.40 11.29 19.30
C PHE A 259 14.17 11.02 20.60
N PHE A 260 13.86 9.91 21.27
CA PHE A 260 14.55 9.48 22.49
C PHE A 260 16.06 9.35 22.28
N MET A 261 16.49 8.71 21.19
CA MET A 261 17.91 8.53 20.89
C MET A 261 18.63 9.85 20.60
N THR A 262 17.93 10.84 20.04
CA THR A 262 18.49 12.18 19.81
C THR A 262 18.72 12.91 21.14
N VAL A 263 17.74 12.87 22.06
CA VAL A 263 17.87 13.46 23.40
C VAL A 263 18.95 12.72 24.22
N PHE A 264 18.95 11.39 24.17
CA PHE A 264 19.97 10.57 24.81
C PHE A 264 21.39 10.94 24.32
N SER A 265 21.54 11.19 23.02
CA SER A 265 22.81 11.62 22.43
C SER A 265 23.27 12.99 22.95
N MET A 266 22.36 13.91 23.23
CA MET A 266 22.69 15.21 23.84
C MET A 266 23.24 15.03 25.26
N ILE A 267 22.59 14.19 26.06
CA ILE A 267 23.01 13.90 27.45
C ILE A 267 24.35 13.17 27.47
N ALA A 268 24.54 12.20 26.56
CA ALA A 268 25.75 11.41 26.45
C ALA A 268 26.87 12.07 25.64
N SER A 269 26.76 13.36 25.31
CA SER A 269 27.68 14.08 24.41
C SER A 269 29.15 14.04 24.84
N ASN A 270 29.43 13.97 26.15
CA ASN A 270 30.78 13.88 26.70
C ASN A 270 31.33 12.44 26.79
N TRP A 271 30.58 11.44 26.34
CA TRP A 271 30.99 10.05 26.43
C TRP A 271 31.99 9.69 25.34
N ARG A 272 33.06 8.97 25.70
CA ARG A 272 34.14 8.55 24.78
C ARG A 272 33.64 7.78 23.55
N TYR A 273 32.51 7.08 23.66
CA TYR A 273 31.94 6.23 22.62
C TYR A 273 30.74 6.87 21.90
N ILE A 274 30.49 8.16 22.09
CA ILE A 274 29.37 8.88 21.48
C ILE A 274 29.33 8.74 19.95
N ASN A 275 30.51 8.63 19.33
CA ASN A 275 30.68 8.46 17.88
C ASN A 275 30.02 7.19 17.31
N PHE A 276 29.74 6.18 18.15
CA PHE A 276 29.05 4.96 17.74
C PHE A 276 27.52 5.11 17.75
N ILE A 277 26.99 6.17 18.33
CA ILE A 277 25.55 6.44 18.33
C ILE A 277 25.25 7.31 17.11
N PRO A 278 24.57 6.79 16.07
CA PRO A 278 24.36 7.54 14.82
C PRO A 278 23.59 8.85 15.05
N TYR A 279 22.67 8.86 16.03
CA TYR A 279 21.87 10.02 16.43
C TYR A 279 22.69 11.19 17.00
N SER A 280 23.91 10.97 17.50
CA SER A 280 24.78 12.04 17.97
C SER A 280 25.40 12.85 16.84
N SER A 281 25.48 12.27 15.64
CA SER A 281 26.18 12.84 14.50
C SER A 281 25.57 14.17 14.02
N ILE A 282 24.28 14.40 14.29
CA ILE A 282 23.60 15.68 13.99
C ILE A 282 24.23 16.82 14.83
N LEU A 283 24.48 16.57 16.11
CA LEU A 283 25.10 17.55 17.01
C LEU A 283 26.53 17.86 16.57
N HIS A 284 27.26 16.84 16.12
CA HIS A 284 28.61 17.01 15.61
C HIS A 284 28.62 17.77 14.28
N ALA A 285 27.70 17.51 13.36
CA ALA A 285 27.56 18.28 12.11
C ALA A 285 27.31 19.77 12.40
N TYR A 286 26.45 20.07 13.37
CA TYR A 286 26.21 21.44 13.83
C TYR A 286 27.46 22.08 14.46
N SER A 287 28.18 21.37 15.33
CA SER A 287 29.43 21.88 15.92
C SER A 287 30.49 22.18 14.87
N SER A 288 30.61 21.34 13.83
CA SER A 288 31.53 21.56 12.71
C SER A 288 31.17 22.79 11.88
N PHE A 289 29.87 23.08 11.74
CA PHE A 289 29.41 24.31 11.09
C PHE A 289 29.83 25.54 11.91
N MET A 290 29.61 25.52 13.23
CA MET A 290 29.99 26.63 14.11
C MET A 290 31.50 26.87 14.20
N GLN A 291 32.29 25.80 14.13
CA GLN A 291 33.76 25.87 14.13
C GLN A 291 34.37 26.10 12.75
N GLN A 292 33.55 26.25 11.70
CA GLN A 292 33.97 26.42 10.29
C GLN A 292 34.94 25.35 9.78
N THR A 293 34.88 24.14 10.32
CA THR A 293 35.81 23.06 9.95
C THR A 293 35.30 22.30 8.72
N VAL A 294 36.01 22.41 7.60
CA VAL A 294 35.71 21.68 6.35
C VAL A 294 36.63 20.46 6.24
N TYR A 295 36.34 19.41 6.99
CA TYR A 295 36.98 18.10 6.77
C TYR A 295 35.96 17.17 6.13
N TYR A 296 36.25 16.65 4.94
CA TYR A 296 35.28 15.86 4.18
C TYR A 296 35.08 14.42 4.71
N TRP A 297 36.05 13.88 5.47
CA TRP A 297 36.05 12.49 5.90
C TRP A 297 36.70 12.35 7.28
N LYS A 298 35.89 12.06 8.31
CA LYS A 298 36.35 11.58 9.62
C LYS A 298 35.73 10.21 9.90
N SER A 299 36.13 9.60 11.02
CA SER A 299 35.56 8.31 11.47
C SER A 299 34.03 8.33 11.59
N PHE A 300 33.41 9.51 11.75
CA PHE A 300 31.96 9.68 11.90
C PHE A 300 31.18 9.32 10.62
N GLU A 301 31.57 9.84 9.46
CA GLU A 301 30.86 9.56 8.20
C GLU A 301 30.97 8.09 7.85
N THR A 302 32.16 7.49 8.06
CA THR A 302 32.39 6.06 7.84
C THR A 302 31.51 5.19 8.73
N ILE A 303 31.36 5.55 10.02
CA ILE A 303 30.45 4.84 10.93
C ILE A 303 29.01 4.95 10.45
N ASN A 304 28.52 6.14 10.12
CA ASN A 304 27.13 6.33 9.67
C ASN A 304 26.81 5.56 8.38
N ILE A 305 27.72 5.55 7.41
CA ILE A 305 27.58 4.76 6.18
C ILE A 305 27.55 3.25 6.52
N SER A 306 28.40 2.81 7.45
CA SER A 306 28.41 1.41 7.90
C SER A 306 27.08 1.01 8.54
N TYR A 307 26.50 1.85 9.41
CA TYR A 307 25.17 1.65 9.98
C TYR A 307 24.10 1.57 8.89
N PHE A 308 24.12 2.48 7.92
CA PHE A 308 23.16 2.47 6.82
C PHE A 308 23.21 1.15 6.03
N ILE A 309 24.41 0.66 5.67
CA ILE A 309 24.58 -0.58 4.92
C ILE A 309 24.10 -1.79 5.75
N VAL A 310 24.57 -1.90 7.00
CA VAL A 310 24.25 -3.04 7.89
C VAL A 310 22.74 -3.10 8.15
N PHE A 311 22.11 -1.99 8.54
CA PHE A 311 20.67 -1.97 8.82
C PHE A 311 19.83 -2.15 7.55
N SER A 312 20.32 -1.74 6.38
CA SER A 312 19.63 -1.98 5.11
C SER A 312 19.59 -3.46 4.77
N ILE A 313 20.71 -4.18 4.97
CA ILE A 313 20.81 -5.63 4.75
C ILE A 313 19.96 -6.39 5.79
N VAL A 314 20.11 -6.06 7.06
CA VAL A 314 19.34 -6.68 8.15
C VAL A 314 17.84 -6.45 7.93
N GLY A 315 17.45 -5.23 7.58
CA GLY A 315 16.07 -4.89 7.26
C GLY A 315 15.52 -5.68 6.08
N TYR A 316 16.30 -5.86 5.01
CA TYR A 316 15.91 -6.67 3.85
C TYR A 316 15.66 -8.14 4.24
N ILE A 317 16.58 -8.74 5.01
CA ILE A 317 16.47 -10.12 5.48
C ILE A 317 15.22 -10.27 6.35
N LEU A 318 15.03 -9.38 7.33
CA LEU A 318 13.88 -9.40 8.22
C LEU A 318 12.58 -9.25 7.43
N TYR A 319 12.50 -8.31 6.49
CA TYR A 319 11.30 -8.07 5.68
C TYR A 319 10.93 -9.29 4.81
N ARG A 320 11.95 -10.02 4.30
CA ARG A 320 11.75 -11.22 3.49
C ARG A 320 11.21 -12.40 4.29
N TYR A 321 11.76 -12.65 5.48
CA TYR A 321 11.49 -13.86 6.26
C TYR A 321 10.46 -13.66 7.38
N LYS A 322 10.07 -12.42 7.69
CA LYS A 322 9.03 -12.16 8.68
C LYS A 322 7.71 -12.80 8.22
N LYS A 323 7.19 -13.71 9.05
CA LYS A 323 5.81 -14.20 8.94
C LYS A 323 4.90 -13.09 9.47
N TRP A 324 4.30 -12.36 8.55
CA TRP A 324 3.20 -11.44 8.85
C TRP A 324 2.03 -12.30 9.35
N ARG A 325 1.66 -12.11 10.61
CA ARG A 325 0.63 -12.87 11.33
C ARG A 325 -0.47 -11.93 11.74
#